data_AF-A0A430J5L5-F1
#
_entry.id   AF-A0A430J5L5-F1
#
_cell.length_a   1.000
_cell.length_b   1.000
_cell.length_c   1.000
_cell.angle_alpha   90.00
_cell.angle_beta   90.00
_cell.angle_gamma   90.00
#
_symmetry.space_group_name_H-M   'P 1'
#
loop_
_entity.id
_entity.type
_entity.pdbx_description
1 polymer ?
#
loop_
_entity_poly.entity_id
_entity_poly.type
_entity_poly.pdbx_seq_one_letter_code
_entity_poly.pdbx_strand_id
1 'polypeptide(L)'
;MADAQTGGGPEQSRLELEHPIAFLTLTGETLDAVLTQVALSTAGDGTACRLRVRVSWDVYQVIASDAWMGLHATFRLQGQEAALEAGRDVELRVVLRHTLLTTALRFGIEAEHVLQALLEDSLEGQRLRCSECWLITEALQQLEVPAALAGGTLKKGYRTQWAADVQALPVAAKPSLHETVESYMAQAELDFDWLDGDIGRCMYSGANGSWAVLIRTDEAQQLCLVYSVYPVSVPEAQRAELAVYLNEENYDLVIGNFELDPSDGELRYRTSLDVEQAALTPALFQRLFTTNVEMMDYYFQLLAGRI
;
A
#
# COMPACT_ATOMS: atom_id res chain seq x y z
N MET A 1 -34.27 -21.48 16.58
CA MET A 1 -33.27 -21.42 17.66
C MET A 1 -31.96 -21.87 17.07
N ALA A 2 -31.18 -20.92 16.56
CA ALA A 2 -29.81 -21.14 16.11
C ALA A 2 -28.94 -20.50 17.18
N ASP A 3 -28.10 -21.31 17.84
CA ASP A 3 -27.16 -20.84 18.86
C ASP A 3 -26.07 -20.02 18.18
N ALA A 4 -26.16 -18.70 18.33
CA ALA A 4 -25.05 -17.81 18.13
C ALA A 4 -24.09 -18.00 19.31
N GLN A 5 -23.06 -18.84 19.13
CA GLN A 5 -21.90 -18.82 20.02
C GLN A 5 -21.12 -17.53 19.76
N THR A 6 -21.54 -16.44 20.40
CA THR A 6 -20.72 -15.23 20.59
C THR A 6 -19.61 -15.56 21.57
N GLY A 7 -18.51 -16.11 21.03
CA GLY A 7 -17.30 -16.47 21.76
C GLY A 7 -16.07 -15.91 21.07
N GLY A 8 -15.93 -14.60 21.05
CA GLY A 8 -14.72 -13.88 20.68
C GLY A 8 -14.72 -12.57 21.44
N GLY A 9 -13.65 -12.26 22.17
CA GLY A 9 -13.48 -10.93 22.77
C GLY A 9 -13.47 -9.83 21.68
N PRO A 10 -13.42 -8.54 22.06
CA PRO A 10 -13.42 -7.39 21.11
C PRO A 10 -12.25 -7.37 20.11
N GLU A 11 -11.40 -8.40 20.13
CA GLU A 11 -10.18 -8.56 19.35
C GLU A 11 -10.31 -9.58 18.21
N GLN A 12 -11.45 -10.31 18.10
CA GLN A 12 -11.70 -11.28 17.04
C GLN A 12 -13.19 -11.33 16.64
N SER A 13 -13.47 -11.05 15.37
CA SER A 13 -14.79 -11.12 14.73
C SER A 13 -14.77 -12.15 13.60
N ARG A 14 -15.83 -12.98 13.49
CA ARG A 14 -15.92 -14.06 12.49
C ARG A 14 -17.35 -14.27 12.02
N LEU A 15 -17.51 -14.41 10.71
CA LEU A 15 -18.75 -14.72 10.04
C LEU A 15 -18.57 -15.96 9.14
N GLU A 16 -19.35 -17.01 9.37
CA GLU A 16 -19.46 -18.16 8.46
C GLU A 16 -20.64 -17.92 7.50
N LEU A 17 -20.47 -18.27 6.23
CA LEU A 17 -21.45 -18.04 5.18
C LEU A 17 -21.24 -19.02 4.02
N GLU A 18 -22.15 -19.02 3.05
CA GLU A 18 -21.88 -19.57 1.72
C GLU A 18 -22.37 -18.56 0.69
N HIS A 19 -21.44 -17.81 0.11
CA HIS A 19 -21.76 -16.75 -0.84
C HIS A 19 -20.91 -16.88 -2.11
N PRO A 20 -21.51 -16.97 -3.31
CA PRO A 20 -20.75 -16.91 -4.56
C PRO A 20 -19.99 -15.59 -4.66
N ILE A 21 -18.71 -15.64 -5.01
CA ILE A 21 -17.87 -14.46 -5.22
C ILE A 21 -16.97 -14.70 -6.42
N ALA A 22 -16.69 -13.66 -7.19
CA ALA A 22 -15.71 -13.69 -8.26
C ALA A 22 -14.56 -12.75 -7.91
N PHE A 23 -13.33 -13.23 -8.00
CA PHE A 23 -12.14 -12.39 -7.94
C PHE A 23 -11.70 -12.01 -9.35
N LEU A 24 -11.26 -10.78 -9.55
CA LEU A 24 -10.75 -10.28 -10.82
C LEU A 24 -9.23 -10.44 -10.87
N THR A 25 -8.71 -11.08 -11.92
CA THR A 25 -7.27 -11.14 -12.18
C THR A 25 -6.75 -9.82 -12.74
N LEU A 26 -5.43 -9.60 -12.71
CA LEU A 26 -4.82 -8.45 -13.41
C LEU A 26 -5.10 -8.42 -14.91
N THR A 27 -5.44 -9.57 -15.50
CA THR A 27 -5.79 -9.68 -16.92
C THR A 27 -7.27 -9.43 -17.20
N GLY A 28 -8.09 -9.22 -16.16
CA GLY A 28 -9.53 -8.95 -16.26
C GLY A 28 -10.42 -10.18 -16.28
N GLU A 29 -9.83 -11.38 -16.23
CA GLU A 29 -10.58 -12.64 -16.10
C GLU A 29 -11.10 -12.85 -14.67
N THR A 30 -12.19 -13.62 -14.53
CA THR A 30 -12.81 -13.91 -13.25
C THR A 30 -12.41 -15.28 -12.70
N LEU A 31 -12.06 -15.32 -11.42
CA LEU A 31 -11.84 -16.53 -10.64
C LEU A 31 -13.07 -16.78 -9.76
N ASP A 32 -13.94 -17.68 -10.21
CA ASP A 32 -15.15 -18.02 -9.48
C ASP A 32 -14.84 -18.82 -8.22
N ALA A 33 -15.43 -18.39 -7.10
CA ALA A 33 -15.24 -18.97 -5.79
C ALA A 33 -16.54 -18.93 -4.97
N VAL A 34 -16.55 -19.70 -3.88
CA VAL A 34 -17.56 -19.61 -2.83
C VAL A 34 -16.87 -19.10 -1.57
N LEU A 35 -17.23 -17.90 -1.13
CA LEU A 35 -16.82 -17.37 0.16
C LEU A 35 -17.52 -18.15 1.27
N THR A 36 -16.73 -18.81 2.12
CA THR A 36 -17.23 -19.65 3.21
C THR A 36 -17.03 -19.04 4.60
N GLN A 37 -16.06 -18.13 4.73
CA GLN A 37 -15.78 -17.45 5.99
C GLN A 37 -15.13 -16.09 5.77
N VAL A 38 -15.54 -15.11 6.57
CA VAL A 38 -14.82 -13.86 6.81
C VAL A 38 -14.36 -13.85 8.26
N ALA A 39 -13.08 -13.54 8.50
CA ALA A 39 -12.53 -13.41 9.85
C ALA A 39 -11.66 -12.16 9.95
N LEU A 40 -11.88 -11.38 11.00
CA LEU A 40 -11.08 -10.23 11.35
C LEU A 40 -10.51 -10.43 12.75
N SER A 41 -9.23 -10.15 12.93
CA SER A 41 -8.61 -10.07 14.25
C SER A 41 -7.90 -8.75 14.40
N THR A 42 -8.10 -8.09 15.54
CA THR A 42 -7.54 -6.80 15.96
C THR A 42 -6.72 -6.95 17.25
N ALA A 43 -6.27 -8.16 17.57
CA ALA A 43 -5.57 -8.48 18.81
C ALA A 43 -4.13 -7.94 18.83
N GLY A 44 -3.72 -7.32 19.95
CA GLY A 44 -2.37 -6.81 20.14
C GLY A 44 -2.06 -5.55 19.32
N ASP A 45 -0.99 -5.60 18.53
CA ASP A 45 -0.43 -4.51 17.73
C ASP A 45 -0.82 -4.54 16.24
N GLY A 46 -1.69 -5.47 15.82
CA GLY A 46 -1.97 -5.69 14.40
C GLY A 46 -3.42 -6.04 14.06
N THR A 47 -3.85 -5.64 12.87
CA THR A 47 -5.14 -6.04 12.29
C THR A 47 -4.94 -6.99 11.12
N ALA A 48 -5.67 -8.10 11.09
CA ALA A 48 -5.58 -9.10 10.04
C ALA A 48 -6.97 -9.55 9.58
N CYS A 49 -7.25 -9.32 8.30
CA CYS A 49 -8.45 -9.79 7.61
C CYS A 49 -8.14 -11.07 6.82
N ARG A 50 -8.91 -12.13 7.05
CA ARG A 50 -8.75 -13.44 6.41
C ARG A 50 -10.07 -13.92 5.84
N LEU A 51 -10.00 -14.60 4.70
CA LEU A 51 -11.14 -15.33 4.14
C LEU A 51 -10.83 -16.81 4.02
N ARG A 52 -11.89 -17.60 4.06
CA ARG A 52 -11.89 -18.96 3.54
C ARG A 52 -12.74 -18.99 2.28
N VAL A 53 -12.13 -19.33 1.16
CA VAL A 53 -12.82 -19.43 -0.13
C VAL A 53 -12.66 -20.84 -0.67
N ARG A 54 -13.70 -21.35 -1.31
CA ARG A 54 -13.71 -22.66 -1.97
C ARG A 54 -13.76 -22.44 -3.48
N VAL A 55 -12.84 -23.06 -4.20
CA VAL A 55 -12.73 -22.96 -5.66
C VAL A 55 -12.78 -24.36 -6.27
N SER A 56 -13.22 -24.45 -7.53
CA SER A 56 -13.11 -25.70 -8.28
C SER A 56 -11.65 -26.05 -8.54
N TRP A 57 -11.39 -27.31 -8.90
CA TRP A 57 -10.06 -27.73 -9.31
C TRP A 57 -9.51 -26.91 -10.48
N ASP A 58 -10.34 -26.65 -11.49
CA ASP A 58 -9.93 -25.92 -12.70
C ASP A 58 -9.53 -24.46 -12.38
N VAL A 59 -10.30 -23.78 -11.52
CA VAL A 59 -9.97 -22.42 -11.05
C VAL A 59 -8.67 -22.43 -10.24
N TYR A 60 -8.49 -23.42 -9.37
CA TYR A 60 -7.24 -23.57 -8.62
C TYR A 60 -6.03 -23.78 -9.56
N GLN A 61 -6.18 -24.54 -10.64
CA GLN A 61 -5.11 -24.72 -11.63
C GLN A 61 -4.72 -23.41 -12.30
N VAL A 62 -5.69 -22.54 -12.64
CA VAL A 62 -5.42 -21.20 -13.18
C VAL A 62 -4.68 -20.33 -12.15
N ILE A 63 -5.16 -20.30 -10.90
CA ILE A 63 -4.47 -19.57 -9.81
C ILE A 63 -3.03 -20.04 -9.66
N ALA A 64 -2.81 -21.35 -9.75
CA ALA A 64 -1.48 -21.94 -9.63
C ALA A 64 -0.62 -21.72 -10.88
N SER A 65 -1.13 -21.85 -12.10
CA SER A 65 -0.32 -21.65 -13.31
C SER A 65 0.16 -20.21 -13.43
N ASP A 66 -0.72 -19.27 -13.10
CA ASP A 66 -0.51 -17.85 -13.38
C ASP A 66 -0.08 -17.07 -12.13
N ALA A 67 0.12 -17.78 -11.02
CA ALA A 67 0.57 -17.24 -9.74
C ALA A 67 -0.34 -16.17 -9.11
N TRP A 68 -1.65 -16.24 -9.38
CA TRP A 68 -2.65 -15.36 -8.77
C TRP A 68 -2.69 -15.51 -7.25
N MET A 69 -3.14 -14.45 -6.58
CA MET A 69 -3.23 -14.39 -5.11
C MET A 69 -1.90 -14.74 -4.40
N GLY A 70 -0.78 -14.36 -5.01
CA GLY A 70 0.57 -14.56 -4.48
C GLY A 70 1.05 -16.02 -4.49
N LEU A 71 0.42 -16.91 -5.27
CA LEU A 71 0.75 -18.33 -5.32
C LEU A 71 1.85 -18.65 -6.34
N HIS A 72 2.99 -17.97 -6.24
CA HIS A 72 4.14 -18.26 -7.11
C HIS A 72 4.76 -19.64 -6.76
N ALA A 73 5.30 -20.34 -7.76
CA ALA A 73 5.85 -21.69 -7.58
C ALA A 73 6.99 -21.75 -6.53
N THR A 74 7.83 -20.70 -6.42
CA THR A 74 8.87 -20.60 -5.39
C THR A 74 8.33 -20.42 -3.97
N PHE A 75 7.09 -19.98 -3.81
CA PHE A 75 6.46 -19.76 -2.50
C PHE A 75 5.66 -20.97 -2.01
N ARG A 76 5.58 -22.01 -2.85
CA ARG A 76 5.13 -23.34 -2.48
C ARG A 76 6.34 -24.07 -1.94
N LEU A 77 6.33 -24.41 -0.65
CA LEU A 77 7.41 -25.18 -0.05
C LEU A 77 7.66 -26.44 -0.89
N GLN A 78 8.86 -26.58 -1.45
CA GLN A 78 9.18 -27.58 -2.48
C GLN A 78 8.71 -28.98 -2.08
N GLY A 79 7.96 -29.64 -2.97
CA GLY A 79 7.53 -31.04 -2.84
C GLY A 79 6.12 -31.27 -2.26
N GLN A 80 5.35 -30.23 -1.92
CA GLN A 80 4.00 -30.39 -1.35
C GLN A 80 2.82 -30.26 -2.34
N GLU A 81 3.05 -29.94 -3.62
CA GLU A 81 1.98 -29.88 -4.65
C GLU A 81 1.33 -31.25 -4.93
N ALA A 82 2.06 -32.34 -4.69
CA ALA A 82 1.54 -33.71 -4.75
C ALA A 82 0.48 -34.04 -3.67
N ALA A 83 0.12 -33.04 -2.85
CA ALA A 83 -0.85 -33.20 -1.78
C ALA A 83 -2.32 -33.14 -2.27
N LEU A 84 -2.61 -32.46 -3.39
CA LEU A 84 -3.98 -32.26 -3.87
C LEU A 84 -4.35 -33.24 -5.01
N GLU A 85 -5.61 -33.69 -5.01
CA GLU A 85 -6.21 -34.59 -5.98
C GLU A 85 -6.99 -33.82 -7.06
N ALA A 86 -6.79 -34.19 -8.32
CA ALA A 86 -7.48 -33.56 -9.44
C ALA A 86 -9.00 -33.77 -9.37
N GLY A 87 -9.77 -32.75 -9.77
CA GLY A 87 -11.24 -32.80 -9.86
C GLY A 87 -11.98 -32.59 -8.54
N ARG A 88 -11.29 -32.36 -7.41
CA ARG A 88 -11.93 -31.99 -6.13
C ARG A 88 -11.76 -30.50 -5.84
N ASP A 89 -12.82 -29.89 -5.29
CA ASP A 89 -12.79 -28.51 -4.80
C ASP A 89 -11.65 -28.27 -3.81
N VAL A 90 -11.02 -27.11 -3.91
CA VAL A 90 -9.93 -26.68 -3.04
C VAL A 90 -10.42 -25.55 -2.14
N GLU A 91 -10.26 -25.73 -0.82
CA GLU A 91 -10.40 -24.67 0.17
C GLU A 91 -9.09 -23.88 0.24
N LEU A 92 -9.16 -22.61 -0.14
CA LEU A 92 -8.08 -21.66 0.00
C LEU A 92 -8.32 -20.81 1.25
N ARG A 93 -7.29 -20.69 2.07
CA ARG A 93 -7.24 -19.67 3.13
C ARG A 93 -6.41 -18.52 2.64
N VAL A 94 -7.01 -17.34 2.61
CA VAL A 94 -6.38 -16.14 2.09
C VAL A 94 -6.33 -15.05 3.15
N VAL A 95 -5.29 -14.23 3.12
CA VAL A 95 -5.14 -13.06 3.98
C VAL A 95 -5.12 -11.80 3.12
N LEU A 96 -5.81 -10.76 3.55
CA LEU A 96 -5.80 -9.47 2.87
C LEU A 96 -4.42 -8.83 3.06
N ARG A 97 -3.88 -8.22 2.00
CA ARG A 97 -2.68 -7.39 2.13
C ARG A 97 -2.95 -6.23 3.08
N HIS A 98 -1.97 -5.97 3.94
CA HIS A 98 -2.07 -4.93 4.97
C HIS A 98 -2.47 -3.54 4.41
N THR A 99 -1.94 -3.17 3.24
CA THR A 99 -2.22 -1.89 2.58
C THR A 99 -3.69 -1.66 2.23
N LEU A 100 -4.53 -2.70 2.27
CA LEU A 100 -5.96 -2.64 1.93
C LEU A 100 -6.87 -2.76 3.15
N LEU A 101 -6.31 -2.84 4.36
CA LEU A 101 -7.10 -2.94 5.59
C LEU A 101 -8.00 -1.72 5.77
N THR A 102 -7.51 -0.50 5.53
CA THR A 102 -8.32 0.72 5.61
C THR A 102 -9.54 0.65 4.68
N THR A 103 -9.35 0.14 3.45
CA THR A 103 -10.45 -0.05 2.49
C THR A 103 -11.46 -1.11 2.97
N ALA A 104 -10.98 -2.22 3.53
CA ALA A 104 -11.83 -3.30 4.04
C ALA A 104 -12.60 -2.91 5.32
N LEU A 105 -12.06 -2.00 6.13
CA LEU A 105 -12.61 -1.59 7.43
C LEU A 105 -13.41 -0.29 7.36
N ARG A 106 -13.67 0.25 6.16
CA ARG A 106 -14.36 1.53 5.97
C ARG A 106 -15.75 1.60 6.62
N PHE A 107 -16.41 0.46 6.78
CA PHE A 107 -17.73 0.35 7.42
C PHE A 107 -17.68 -0.05 8.89
N GLY A 108 -16.51 -0.45 9.41
CA GLY A 108 -16.33 -0.88 10.80
C GLY A 108 -15.38 -2.07 10.95
N ILE A 109 -15.17 -2.48 12.20
CA ILE A 109 -14.22 -3.52 12.61
C ILE A 109 -14.88 -4.87 12.93
N GLU A 110 -15.96 -5.19 12.22
CA GLU A 110 -16.64 -6.50 12.34
C GLU A 110 -16.59 -7.26 11.02
N ALA A 111 -16.68 -8.58 11.07
CA ALA A 111 -16.64 -9.43 9.88
C ALA A 111 -17.77 -9.12 8.89
N GLU A 112 -18.94 -8.71 9.38
CA GLU A 112 -20.08 -8.26 8.58
C GLU A 112 -19.77 -6.97 7.81
N HIS A 113 -19.05 -6.03 8.43
CA HIS A 113 -18.64 -4.78 7.77
C HIS A 113 -17.59 -5.04 6.69
N VAL A 114 -16.67 -5.97 6.94
CA VAL A 114 -15.71 -6.43 5.92
C VAL A 114 -16.45 -7.10 4.76
N LEU A 115 -17.45 -7.94 5.04
CA LEU A 115 -18.28 -8.55 4.00
C LEU A 115 -19.02 -7.47 3.19
N GLN A 116 -19.63 -6.49 3.86
CA GLN A 116 -20.27 -5.35 3.20
C GLN A 116 -19.29 -4.61 2.29
N ALA A 117 -18.07 -4.34 2.78
CA ALA A 117 -17.02 -3.70 2.01
C ALA A 117 -16.61 -4.51 0.77
N LEU A 118 -16.49 -5.83 0.94
CA LEU A 118 -16.10 -6.78 -0.10
C LEU A 118 -17.18 -7.00 -1.16
N LEU A 119 -18.47 -6.85 -0.83
CA LEU A 119 -19.59 -7.07 -1.76
C LEU A 119 -20.15 -5.78 -2.36
N GLU A 120 -19.67 -4.62 -1.92
CA GLU A 120 -20.14 -3.34 -2.46
C GLU A 120 -19.85 -3.21 -3.97
N ASP A 121 -20.82 -2.69 -4.70
CA ASP A 121 -20.67 -2.31 -6.11
C ASP A 121 -20.06 -0.91 -6.22
N SER A 122 -18.81 -0.79 -5.78
CA SER A 122 -17.99 0.42 -5.79
C SER A 122 -16.58 0.13 -6.31
N LEU A 123 -15.80 1.16 -6.63
CA LEU A 123 -14.40 0.99 -7.03
C LEU A 123 -13.58 0.33 -5.92
N GLU A 124 -13.86 0.67 -4.66
CA GLU A 124 -13.24 0.10 -3.47
C GLU A 124 -13.62 -1.37 -3.29
N GLY A 125 -14.90 -1.71 -3.49
CA GLY A 125 -15.36 -3.10 -3.46
C GLY A 125 -14.75 -3.93 -4.60
N GLN A 126 -14.66 -3.38 -5.80
CA GLN A 126 -13.98 -4.00 -6.94
C GLN A 126 -12.48 -4.20 -6.66
N ARG A 127 -11.81 -3.20 -6.08
CA ARG A 127 -10.41 -3.30 -5.64
C ARG A 127 -10.22 -4.44 -4.64
N LEU A 128 -11.08 -4.57 -3.63
CA LEU A 128 -11.04 -5.69 -2.68
C LEU A 128 -11.29 -7.06 -3.32
N ARG A 129 -11.92 -7.11 -4.49
CA ARG A 129 -12.14 -8.34 -5.26
C ARG A 129 -11.03 -8.60 -6.30
N CYS A 130 -9.96 -7.80 -6.37
CA CYS A 130 -8.81 -8.17 -7.19
C CYS A 130 -8.02 -9.34 -6.56
N SER A 131 -7.52 -10.27 -7.37
CA SER A 131 -6.76 -11.42 -6.87
C SER A 131 -5.50 -11.02 -6.11
N GLU A 132 -4.88 -9.91 -6.49
CA GLU A 132 -3.61 -9.44 -5.92
C GLU A 132 -3.79 -8.83 -4.55
N CYS A 133 -5.02 -8.52 -4.16
CA CYS A 133 -5.32 -8.00 -2.82
C CYS A 133 -5.22 -9.08 -1.74
N TRP A 134 -5.23 -10.35 -2.13
CA TRP A 134 -5.27 -11.49 -1.24
C TRP A 134 -4.05 -12.38 -1.45
N LEU A 135 -3.51 -12.92 -0.36
CA LEU A 135 -2.39 -13.85 -0.36
C LEU A 135 -2.87 -15.22 0.12
N ILE A 136 -2.72 -16.26 -0.71
CA ILE A 136 -3.01 -17.64 -0.31
C ILE A 136 -1.99 -18.07 0.74
N THR A 137 -2.47 -18.42 1.93
CA THR A 137 -1.69 -18.95 3.06
C THR A 137 -1.73 -20.47 3.09
N GLU A 138 -2.89 -21.06 2.82
CA GLU A 138 -3.08 -22.51 2.78
C GLU A 138 -3.98 -22.89 1.60
N ALA A 139 -3.68 -24.02 0.96
CA ALA A 139 -4.57 -24.68 0.00
C ALA A 139 -4.85 -26.10 0.52
N LEU A 140 -6.12 -26.40 0.75
CA LEU A 140 -6.58 -27.59 1.46
C LEU A 140 -7.68 -28.31 0.67
N GLN A 141 -7.70 -29.62 0.72
CA GLN A 141 -8.79 -30.48 0.25
C GLN A 141 -9.31 -31.33 1.39
N GLN A 142 -10.63 -31.48 1.44
CA GLN A 142 -11.26 -32.42 2.36
C GLN A 142 -11.20 -33.83 1.76
N LEU A 143 -10.64 -34.77 2.53
CA LEU A 143 -10.56 -36.18 2.18
C LEU A 143 -11.72 -36.95 2.81
N GLU A 144 -12.13 -38.03 2.16
CA GLU A 144 -13.05 -38.99 2.76
C GLU A 144 -12.39 -39.64 3.97
N VAL A 145 -13.11 -39.64 5.10
CA VAL A 145 -12.60 -40.21 6.33
C VAL A 145 -12.83 -41.72 6.29
N PRO A 146 -11.78 -42.56 6.45
CA PRO A 146 -11.97 -44.00 6.51
C PRO A 146 -12.99 -44.36 7.59
N ALA A 147 -13.84 -45.35 7.33
CA ALA A 147 -14.96 -45.73 8.22
C ALA A 147 -14.53 -45.98 9.69
N ALA A 148 -13.26 -46.29 9.94
CA ALA A 148 -12.67 -46.46 11.28
C ALA A 148 -12.49 -45.15 12.09
N LEU A 149 -12.57 -43.98 11.46
CA LEU A 149 -12.38 -42.64 12.05
C LEU A 149 -13.65 -41.77 11.96
N ALA A 150 -14.83 -42.40 11.89
CA ALA A 150 -16.11 -41.72 11.72
C ALA A 150 -16.32 -40.59 12.76
N GLY A 151 -16.53 -39.36 12.27
CA GLY A 151 -16.75 -38.15 13.07
C GLY A 151 -15.67 -37.07 12.98
N GLY A 152 -14.50 -37.37 12.38
CA GLY A 152 -13.46 -36.38 12.09
C GLY A 152 -13.57 -35.77 10.68
N THR A 153 -12.93 -34.62 10.47
CA THR A 153 -12.63 -34.09 9.12
C THR A 153 -11.14 -34.26 8.85
N LEU A 154 -10.79 -34.98 7.78
CA LEU A 154 -9.41 -35.09 7.31
C LEU A 154 -9.20 -34.05 6.21
N LYS A 155 -8.27 -33.13 6.41
CA LYS A 155 -7.84 -32.17 5.38
C LYS A 155 -6.39 -32.45 4.99
N LYS A 156 -6.10 -32.45 3.70
CA LYS A 156 -4.74 -32.57 3.14
C LYS A 156 -4.49 -31.38 2.24
N GLY A 157 -3.25 -30.91 2.21
CA GLY A 157 -2.89 -29.73 1.42
C GLY A 157 -1.51 -29.23 1.77
N TYR A 158 -1.24 -27.97 1.46
CA TYR A 158 0.06 -27.35 1.72
C TYR A 158 -0.10 -25.92 2.23
N ARG A 159 0.97 -25.44 2.85
CA ARG A 159 1.12 -24.05 3.31
C ARG A 159 2.06 -23.31 2.37
N THR A 160 1.79 -22.04 2.15
CA THR A 160 2.72 -21.13 1.48
C THR A 160 3.61 -20.46 2.51
N GLN A 161 4.64 -19.74 2.04
CA GLN A 161 5.46 -18.91 2.93
C GLN A 161 4.63 -17.89 3.74
N TRP A 162 3.50 -17.44 3.17
CA TRP A 162 2.60 -16.48 3.81
C TRP A 162 1.87 -17.04 5.02
N ALA A 163 1.93 -18.35 5.29
CA ALA A 163 1.31 -18.99 6.47
C ALA A 163 2.13 -18.84 7.76
N ALA A 164 3.46 -18.73 7.66
CA ALA A 164 4.34 -18.54 8.82
C ALA A 164 4.27 -17.11 9.35
N ASP A 165 4.00 -16.16 8.45
CA ASP A 165 3.90 -14.72 8.71
C ASP A 165 2.55 -14.30 9.36
N VAL A 166 1.76 -15.27 9.84
CA VAL A 166 0.38 -15.07 10.36
C VAL A 166 0.29 -15.16 11.89
N GLN A 167 1.33 -15.66 12.57
CA GLN A 167 1.60 -15.15 13.92
C GLN A 167 2.04 -13.72 13.72
N ALA A 168 1.52 -12.77 14.51
CA ALA A 168 1.94 -11.39 14.51
C ALA A 168 3.47 -11.33 14.36
N LEU A 169 3.93 -11.17 13.12
CA LEU A 169 5.23 -10.62 12.88
C LEU A 169 5.11 -9.26 13.54
N PRO A 170 6.03 -8.87 14.44
CA PRO A 170 6.14 -7.46 14.74
C PRO A 170 6.30 -6.83 13.36
N VAL A 171 5.27 -6.10 12.94
CA VAL A 171 5.41 -5.24 11.78
C VAL A 171 6.53 -4.34 12.26
N ALA A 172 7.73 -4.49 11.70
CA ALA A 172 8.54 -3.31 11.54
C ALA A 172 7.64 -2.45 10.68
N ALA A 173 6.86 -1.56 11.34
CA ALA A 173 5.97 -0.63 10.67
C ALA A 173 6.77 -0.11 9.48
N LYS A 174 6.21 -0.22 8.27
CA LYS A 174 6.79 0.55 7.16
C LYS A 174 6.92 1.95 7.74
N PRO A 175 8.14 2.49 7.89
CA PRO A 175 8.30 3.75 8.58
C PRO A 175 7.39 4.74 7.89
N SER A 176 6.67 5.51 8.69
CA SER A 176 5.80 6.55 8.15
C SER A 176 6.62 7.48 7.25
N LEU A 177 5.96 8.21 6.36
CA LEU A 177 6.63 9.25 5.59
C LEU A 177 7.33 10.22 6.55
N HIS A 178 6.65 10.58 7.65
CA HIS A 178 7.23 11.35 8.76
C HIS A 178 8.51 10.75 9.30
N GLU A 179 8.48 9.49 9.75
CA GLU A 179 9.65 8.82 10.34
C GLU A 179 10.81 8.72 9.34
N THR A 180 10.49 8.51 8.06
CA THR A 180 11.51 8.45 7.00
C THR A 180 12.15 9.81 6.76
N VAL A 181 11.35 10.89 6.73
CA VAL A 181 11.84 12.26 6.59
C VAL A 181 12.70 12.62 7.80
N GLU A 182 12.19 12.43 9.02
CA GLU A 182 12.91 12.72 10.27
C GLU A 182 14.22 11.96 10.36
N SER A 183 14.21 10.66 10.04
CA SER A 183 15.41 9.83 10.05
C SER A 183 16.45 10.35 9.06
N TYR A 184 16.04 10.77 7.86
CA TYR A 184 16.96 11.35 6.89
C TYR A 184 17.50 12.70 7.36
N MET A 185 16.64 13.58 7.88
CA MET A 185 17.08 14.91 8.35
C MET A 185 18.08 14.81 9.50
N ALA A 186 17.82 13.93 10.46
CA ALA A 186 18.73 13.65 11.55
C ALA A 186 20.07 13.09 11.03
N GLN A 187 20.04 12.18 10.04
CA GLN A 187 21.25 11.63 9.43
C GLN A 187 22.04 12.68 8.62
N ALA A 188 21.33 13.60 7.96
CA ALA A 188 21.91 14.69 7.19
C ALA A 188 22.38 15.86 8.06
N GLU A 189 22.15 15.80 9.39
CA GLU A 189 22.44 16.87 10.35
C GLU A 189 21.79 18.21 9.96
N LEU A 190 20.62 18.15 9.32
CA LEU A 190 19.84 19.32 8.93
C LEU A 190 18.89 19.71 10.06
N ASP A 191 18.90 20.99 10.42
CA ASP A 191 17.94 21.56 11.37
C ASP A 191 16.55 21.60 10.72
N PHE A 192 15.64 20.78 11.23
CA PHE A 192 14.33 20.51 10.64
C PHE A 192 13.25 20.50 11.72
N ASP A 193 12.19 21.28 11.48
CA ASP A 193 11.05 21.41 12.38
C ASP A 193 9.73 21.19 11.63
N TRP A 194 8.82 20.44 12.23
CA TRP A 194 7.42 20.40 11.81
C TRP A 194 6.72 21.72 12.16
N LEU A 195 6.22 22.43 11.15
CA LEU A 195 5.45 23.67 11.33
C LEU A 195 3.99 23.37 11.70
N ASP A 196 3.45 22.32 11.10
CA ASP A 196 2.17 21.70 11.43
C ASP A 196 2.29 20.17 11.29
N GLY A 197 1.18 19.46 11.43
CA GLY A 197 1.18 18.00 11.46
C GLY A 197 1.57 17.32 10.15
N ASP A 198 1.66 18.04 9.02
CA ASP A 198 1.95 17.45 7.69
C ASP A 198 3.05 18.21 6.93
N ILE A 199 3.45 19.40 7.39
CA ILE A 199 4.43 20.28 6.74
C ILE A 199 5.59 20.57 7.69
N GLY A 200 6.78 20.15 7.27
CA GLY A 200 8.04 20.45 7.93
C GLY A 200 8.88 21.43 7.13
N ARG A 201 9.82 22.08 7.82
CA ARG A 201 10.72 23.08 7.25
C ARG A 201 12.14 22.87 7.72
N CYS A 202 13.09 23.01 6.81
CA CYS A 202 14.50 23.22 7.14
C CYS A 202 15.07 24.40 6.34
N MET A 203 16.22 24.90 6.77
CA MET A 203 17.01 25.85 6.00
C MET A 203 18.13 25.10 5.28
N TYR A 204 18.24 25.29 3.96
CA TYR A 204 19.32 24.73 3.16
C TYR A 204 20.28 25.84 2.72
N SER A 205 21.57 25.53 2.71
CA SER A 205 22.62 26.43 2.21
C SER A 205 23.44 25.70 1.15
N GLY A 206 23.20 26.05 -0.11
CA GLY A 206 23.95 25.57 -1.26
C GLY A 206 25.19 26.42 -1.54
N ALA A 207 25.83 26.19 -2.68
CA ALA A 207 26.99 26.96 -3.11
C ALA A 207 26.62 28.40 -3.52
N ASN A 208 25.39 28.61 -4.00
CA ASN A 208 24.97 29.86 -4.63
C ASN A 208 24.02 30.70 -3.77
N GLY A 209 23.50 30.15 -2.67
CA GLY A 209 22.60 30.85 -1.76
C GLY A 209 22.06 29.98 -0.62
N SER A 210 21.20 30.58 0.20
CA SER A 210 20.47 29.89 1.25
C SER A 210 18.98 30.14 1.10
N TRP A 211 18.17 29.11 1.32
CA TRP A 211 16.72 29.20 1.16
C TRP A 211 15.99 28.22 2.09
N ALA A 212 14.68 28.45 2.24
CA ALA A 212 13.82 27.56 3.01
C ALA A 212 13.41 26.36 2.14
N VAL A 213 13.46 25.17 2.72
CA VAL A 213 12.91 23.96 2.12
C VAL A 213 11.70 23.53 2.94
N LEU A 214 10.57 23.34 2.28
CA LEU A 214 9.35 22.81 2.88
C LEU A 214 9.15 21.37 2.43
N ILE A 215 8.80 20.49 3.35
CA ILE A 215 8.49 19.09 3.06
C ILE A 215 7.09 18.83 3.53
N ARG A 216 6.25 18.35 2.62
CA ARG A 216 4.89 17.93 2.93
C ARG A 216 4.78 16.43 2.79
N THR A 217 4.25 15.79 3.82
CA THR A 217 3.89 14.37 3.82
C THR A 217 2.38 14.23 3.93
N ASP A 218 1.79 13.44 3.04
CA ASP A 218 0.37 13.08 3.08
C ASP A 218 0.29 11.58 3.33
N GLU A 219 0.13 11.18 4.60
CA GLU A 219 0.08 9.75 4.98
C GLU A 219 -1.16 9.06 4.40
N ALA A 220 -2.27 9.77 4.24
CA ALA A 220 -3.49 9.19 3.69
C ALA A 220 -3.35 8.88 2.20
N GLN A 221 -2.73 9.79 1.44
CA GLN A 221 -2.52 9.63 0.00
C GLN A 221 -1.18 8.98 -0.36
N GLN A 222 -0.31 8.75 0.63
CA GLN A 222 1.05 8.23 0.44
C GLN A 222 1.89 9.11 -0.51
N LEU A 223 1.78 10.44 -0.36
CA LEU A 223 2.53 11.43 -1.15
C LEU A 223 3.58 12.13 -0.31
N CYS A 224 4.79 12.29 -0.86
CA CYS A 224 5.84 13.11 -0.27
C CYS A 224 6.25 14.20 -1.28
N LEU A 225 6.24 15.45 -0.83
CA LEU A 225 6.59 16.61 -1.64
C LEU A 225 7.69 17.40 -0.95
N VAL A 226 8.65 17.88 -1.74
CA VAL A 226 9.74 18.77 -1.29
C VAL A 226 9.68 20.03 -2.14
N TYR A 227 9.73 21.18 -1.49
CA TYR A 227 9.71 22.49 -2.11
C TYR A 227 10.93 23.28 -1.65
N SER A 228 11.77 23.70 -2.59
CA SER A 228 12.75 24.77 -2.35
C SER A 228 12.07 26.10 -2.64
N VAL A 229 11.95 26.97 -1.65
CA VAL A 229 11.29 28.28 -1.77
C VAL A 229 12.34 29.36 -2.00
N TYR A 230 12.33 29.99 -3.17
CA TYR A 230 13.27 31.07 -3.47
C TYR A 230 13.03 32.25 -2.50
N PRO A 231 14.08 32.86 -1.92
CA PRO A 231 13.94 33.72 -0.74
C PRO A 231 13.34 35.11 -1.01
N VAL A 232 13.19 35.49 -2.29
CA VAL A 232 12.67 36.80 -2.69
C VAL A 232 11.47 36.61 -3.60
N SER A 233 10.34 37.23 -3.25
CA SER A 233 9.16 37.27 -4.12
C SER A 233 9.46 38.04 -5.40
N VAL A 234 9.06 37.47 -6.53
CA VAL A 234 9.23 38.05 -7.86
C VAL A 234 8.37 39.32 -7.98
N PRO A 235 8.95 40.50 -8.25
CA PRO A 235 8.23 41.73 -8.52
C PRO A 235 7.20 41.58 -9.63
N GLU A 236 6.01 42.16 -9.46
CA GLU A 236 4.89 42.07 -10.41
C GLU A 236 5.31 42.34 -11.87
N ALA A 237 6.16 43.35 -12.08
CA ALA A 237 6.63 43.75 -13.41
C ALA A 237 7.44 42.67 -14.15
N GLN A 238 8.05 41.73 -13.44
CA GLN A 238 8.91 40.67 -14.00
C GLN A 238 8.21 39.31 -14.06
N ARG A 239 7.08 39.12 -13.35
CA ARG A 239 6.41 37.80 -13.22
C ARG A 239 6.05 37.19 -14.56
N ALA A 240 5.55 37.97 -15.51
CA ALA A 240 5.13 37.47 -16.81
C ALA A 240 6.32 36.94 -17.64
N GLU A 241 7.42 37.69 -17.69
CA GLU A 241 8.63 37.28 -18.41
C GLU A 241 9.27 36.06 -17.74
N LEU A 242 9.37 36.08 -16.40
CA LEU A 242 9.94 34.96 -15.66
C LEU A 242 9.07 33.70 -15.76
N ALA A 243 7.74 33.81 -15.77
CA ALA A 243 6.85 32.66 -15.97
C ALA A 243 7.07 31.97 -17.31
N VAL A 244 7.33 32.73 -18.39
CA VAL A 244 7.65 32.15 -19.69
C VAL A 244 9.00 31.42 -19.63
N TYR A 245 10.02 32.07 -19.08
CA TYR A 245 11.35 31.46 -18.90
C TYR A 245 11.28 30.17 -18.08
N LEU A 246 10.59 30.17 -16.93
CA LEU A 246 10.45 28.97 -16.09
C LEU A 246 9.69 27.85 -16.79
N ASN A 247 8.70 28.16 -17.63
CA ASN A 247 8.01 27.15 -18.43
C ASN A 247 8.93 26.55 -19.50
N GLU A 248 9.82 27.33 -20.09
CA GLU A 248 10.85 26.83 -21.01
C GLU A 248 11.86 25.94 -20.28
N GLU A 249 12.33 26.35 -19.10
CA GLU A 249 13.23 25.53 -18.28
C GLU A 249 12.55 24.25 -17.77
N ASN A 250 11.23 24.27 -17.55
CA ASN A 250 10.45 23.09 -17.19
C ASN A 250 10.29 22.10 -18.37
N TYR A 251 10.42 22.57 -19.61
CA TYR A 251 10.32 21.72 -20.78
C TYR A 251 11.49 20.73 -20.78
N ASP A 252 11.18 19.43 -20.89
CA ASP A 252 12.13 18.31 -20.82
C ASP A 252 12.79 18.03 -19.43
N LEU A 253 12.37 18.69 -18.34
CA LEU A 253 12.82 18.28 -17.00
C LEU A 253 12.31 16.88 -16.65
N VAL A 254 13.24 16.00 -16.27
CA VAL A 254 12.95 14.60 -15.92
C VAL A 254 12.37 14.48 -14.50
N ILE A 255 12.87 15.30 -13.57
CA ILE A 255 12.47 15.29 -12.16
C ILE A 255 12.21 16.73 -11.73
N GLY A 256 11.04 16.97 -11.14
CA GLY A 256 10.67 18.26 -10.55
C GLY A 256 10.17 19.31 -11.53
N ASN A 257 9.74 20.45 -10.99
CA ASN A 257 9.21 21.59 -11.75
C ASN A 257 9.34 22.91 -10.96
N PHE A 258 9.56 24.01 -11.67
CA PHE A 258 9.39 25.37 -11.13
C PHE A 258 7.91 25.76 -11.07
N GLU A 259 7.55 26.48 -10.01
CA GLU A 259 6.21 27.05 -9.77
C GLU A 259 6.37 28.52 -9.41
N LEU A 260 5.61 29.40 -10.07
CA LEU A 260 5.55 30.82 -9.75
C LEU A 260 4.09 31.19 -9.49
N ASP A 261 3.80 31.70 -8.30
CA ASP A 261 2.48 32.26 -8.00
C ASP A 261 2.36 33.65 -8.67
N PRO A 262 1.42 33.83 -9.62
CA PRO A 262 1.28 35.10 -10.33
C PRO A 262 0.76 36.24 -9.44
N SER A 263 0.12 35.92 -8.31
CA SER A 263 -0.55 36.87 -7.43
C SER A 263 0.42 37.55 -6.45
N ASP A 264 1.33 36.81 -5.83
CA ASP A 264 2.28 37.32 -4.84
C ASP A 264 3.75 37.19 -5.26
N GLY A 265 4.04 36.46 -6.33
CA GLY A 265 5.38 36.29 -6.88
C GLY A 265 6.21 35.25 -6.14
N GLU A 266 5.60 34.40 -5.32
CA GLU A 266 6.31 33.30 -4.68
C GLU A 266 6.84 32.32 -5.74
N LEU A 267 8.15 32.07 -5.70
CA LEU A 267 8.84 31.17 -6.61
C LEU A 267 9.34 29.95 -5.85
N ARG A 268 9.01 28.76 -6.36
CA ARG A 268 9.41 27.48 -5.76
C ARG A 268 9.93 26.51 -6.81
N TYR A 269 10.77 25.58 -6.38
CA TYR A 269 11.08 24.37 -7.13
C TYR A 269 10.54 23.16 -6.38
N ARG A 270 9.69 22.36 -7.03
CA ARG A 270 9.00 21.23 -6.43
C ARG A 270 9.55 19.92 -6.97
N THR A 271 9.71 18.94 -6.08
CA THR A 271 9.81 17.52 -6.44
C THR A 271 8.80 16.75 -5.61
N SER A 272 8.16 15.73 -6.20
CA SER A 272 7.18 14.90 -5.49
C SER A 272 7.34 13.43 -5.84
N LEU A 273 6.90 12.57 -4.92
CA LEU A 273 6.89 11.12 -5.10
C LEU A 273 5.60 10.54 -4.53
N ASP A 274 4.98 9.65 -5.32
CA ASP A 274 3.88 8.79 -4.89
C ASP A 274 4.46 7.43 -4.49
N VAL A 275 4.11 6.99 -3.27
CA VAL A 275 4.54 5.71 -2.71
C VAL A 275 3.36 4.84 -2.28
N GLU A 276 2.20 4.93 -2.92
CA GLU A 276 1.02 4.10 -2.59
C GLU A 276 1.35 2.59 -2.65
N GLN A 277 2.19 2.18 -3.60
CA GLN A 277 2.53 0.77 -3.85
C GLN A 277 3.90 0.34 -3.32
N ALA A 278 4.69 1.26 -2.76
CA ALA A 278 6.06 1.01 -2.30
C ALA A 278 6.35 1.73 -0.98
N ALA A 279 7.42 1.37 -0.25
CA ALA A 279 7.84 2.19 0.88
C ALA A 279 8.63 3.42 0.39
N LEU A 280 8.38 4.60 0.98
CA LEU A 280 9.39 5.65 0.92
C LEU A 280 10.60 5.13 1.70
N THR A 281 11.66 4.79 0.97
CA THR A 281 12.92 4.39 1.61
C THR A 281 13.76 5.64 1.86
N PRO A 282 14.66 5.64 2.86
CA PRO A 282 15.59 6.75 3.06
C PRO A 282 16.39 7.11 1.80
N ALA A 283 16.76 6.11 0.99
CA ALA A 283 17.46 6.34 -0.27
C ALA A 283 16.60 7.02 -1.35
N LEU A 284 15.30 6.71 -1.40
CA LEU A 284 14.36 7.39 -2.30
C LEU A 284 14.12 8.84 -1.85
N PHE A 285 13.90 9.04 -0.55
CA PHE A 285 13.73 10.39 0.00
C PHE A 285 15.00 11.23 -0.19
N GLN A 286 16.18 10.66 0.06
CA GLN A 286 17.45 11.33 -0.20
C GLN A 286 17.54 11.83 -1.64
N ARG A 287 17.21 10.99 -2.63
CA ARG A 287 17.24 11.39 -4.05
C ARG A 287 16.23 12.49 -4.34
N LEU A 288 15.01 12.38 -3.80
CA LEU A 288 13.97 13.40 -3.94
C LEU A 288 14.44 14.75 -3.40
N PHE A 289 14.91 14.76 -2.15
CA PHE A 289 15.40 15.96 -1.46
C PHE A 289 16.64 16.56 -2.15
N THR A 290 17.66 15.73 -2.42
CA THR A 290 18.93 16.18 -3.00
C THR A 290 18.72 16.77 -4.39
N THR A 291 17.93 16.12 -5.25
CA THR A 291 17.60 16.65 -6.59
C THR A 291 16.91 18.01 -6.47
N ASN A 292 16.00 18.18 -5.51
CA ASN A 292 15.29 19.43 -5.30
C ASN A 292 16.23 20.59 -4.98
N VAL A 293 17.11 20.40 -3.98
CA VAL A 293 18.00 21.45 -3.50
C VAL A 293 19.13 21.74 -4.49
N GLU A 294 19.67 20.72 -5.17
CA GLU A 294 20.71 20.91 -6.20
C GLU A 294 20.18 21.69 -7.41
N MET A 295 18.95 21.41 -7.83
CA MET A 295 18.31 22.16 -8.91
C MET A 295 18.07 23.61 -8.52
N MET A 296 17.56 23.88 -7.30
CA MET A 296 17.43 25.25 -6.83
C MET A 296 18.79 25.96 -6.76
N ASP A 297 19.84 25.31 -6.24
CA ASP A 297 21.18 25.90 -6.15
C ASP A 297 21.73 26.27 -7.52
N TYR A 298 21.58 25.37 -8.50
CA TYR A 298 22.02 25.61 -9.88
C TYR A 298 21.33 26.83 -10.51
N TYR A 299 20.02 26.96 -10.33
CA TYR A 299 19.25 28.09 -10.87
C TYR A 299 19.36 29.36 -10.01
N PHE A 300 19.86 29.29 -8.78
CA PHE A 300 19.78 30.39 -7.82
C PHE A 300 20.31 31.72 -8.38
N GLN A 301 21.52 31.73 -8.95
CA GLN A 301 22.11 32.95 -9.53
C GLN A 301 21.45 33.36 -10.84
N LEU A 302 20.95 32.41 -11.63
CA LEU A 302 20.24 32.69 -12.88
C LEU A 302 18.92 33.42 -12.59
N LEU A 303 18.23 33.01 -11.52
CA LEU A 303 17.01 33.65 -11.04
C LEU A 303 17.33 35.04 -10.45
N ALA A 304 18.40 35.17 -9.66
CA ALA A 304 18.83 36.46 -9.12
C ALA A 304 19.18 37.49 -10.21
N GLY A 305 19.64 37.07 -11.39
CA GLY A 305 19.89 37.97 -12.52
C GLY A 305 18.63 38.44 -13.26
N ARG A 306 17.47 37.84 -12.96
CA ARG A 306 16.18 38.10 -13.62
C ARG A 306 15.14 38.74 -12.68
N ILE A 307 15.40 38.69 -11.37
CA ILE A 307 14.60 39.28 -10.30
C ILE A 307 15.25 40.59 -9.84
#